data_AF-A0AAW0WRS0-F1
#
_entry.id   AF-A0AAW0WRS0-F1
#
_cell.length_a   1.000
_cell.length_b   1.000
_cell.length_c   1.000
_cell.angle_alpha   90.00
_cell.angle_beta   90.00
_cell.angle_gamma   90.00
#
_symmetry.space_group_name_H-M   'P 1'
#
loop_
_entity.id
_entity.type
_entity.pdbx_description
1 polymer ?
#
loop_
_entity_poly.entity_id
_entity_poly.type
_entity_poly.pdbx_seq_one_letter_code
_entity_poly.pdbx_strand_id
1 'polypeptide(L)'
;MLKMSLYRVIEAGYRRGGRRLSTHIAPLFQETTPTQQETFSENEEDIIEQKRNKSRLKQWHFAKYHSQIQELTDDEEQVLSLRFQRKLYGSYGAISGISSAKLWPSKEELATEKERESITYPHTVQEMINIAKEQKKQEEKLLKER
;
A
#
# COMPACT_ATOMS: atom_id res chain seq x y z
N MET A 1 -34.14 23.14 51.84
CA MET A 1 -35.17 22.08 51.85
C MET A 1 -34.55 20.81 51.27
N LEU A 2 -34.50 19.76 52.08
CA LEU A 2 -33.92 18.45 51.74
C LEU A 2 -34.72 17.76 50.63
N LYS A 3 -34.01 16.97 49.81
CA LYS A 3 -34.41 15.59 49.49
C LYS A 3 -33.19 14.77 49.08
N MET A 4 -32.77 13.92 50.02
CA MET A 4 -32.08 12.66 49.75
C MET A 4 -32.97 11.74 48.90
N SER A 5 -32.37 10.65 48.40
CA SER A 5 -32.99 9.34 48.12
C SER A 5 -32.96 8.94 46.64
N LEU A 6 -32.60 7.73 46.21
CA LEU A 6 -31.97 6.53 46.79
C LEU A 6 -31.61 5.66 45.57
N TYR A 7 -30.58 4.83 45.73
CA TYR A 7 -30.22 3.75 44.82
C TYR A 7 -31.43 2.89 44.43
N ARG A 8 -31.61 2.59 43.13
CA ARG A 8 -32.49 1.50 42.69
C ARG A 8 -31.67 0.24 42.43
N VAL A 9 -31.86 -0.68 43.36
CA VAL A 9 -31.50 -2.09 43.37
C VAL A 9 -31.96 -2.79 42.10
N ILE A 10 -31.07 -3.55 41.47
CA ILE A 10 -31.38 -4.50 40.39
C ILE A 10 -31.75 -5.82 41.08
N GLU A 11 -33.04 -6.14 41.14
CA GLU A 11 -33.51 -7.45 41.60
C GLU A 11 -33.51 -8.48 40.47
N ALA A 12 -32.91 -9.62 40.78
CA ALA A 12 -32.88 -10.82 39.96
C ALA A 12 -34.28 -11.44 39.82
N GLY A 13 -34.63 -11.85 38.60
CA GLY A 13 -35.85 -12.58 38.30
C GLY A 13 -35.59 -13.75 37.35
N TYR A 14 -35.06 -14.85 37.87
CA TYR A 14 -34.97 -16.14 37.18
C TYR A 14 -36.38 -16.74 37.08
N ARG A 15 -37.09 -16.56 35.94
CA ARG A 15 -38.30 -17.33 35.62
C ARG A 15 -37.95 -18.50 34.71
N ARG A 16 -37.92 -19.70 35.31
CA ARG A 16 -38.00 -20.99 34.60
C ARG A 16 -39.37 -21.09 33.93
N GLY A 17 -39.39 -21.22 32.61
CA GLY A 17 -40.58 -21.55 31.85
C GLY A 17 -40.18 -22.49 30.71
N GLY A 18 -40.34 -23.78 30.93
CA GLY A 18 -40.08 -24.81 29.91
C GLY A 18 -41.05 -24.64 28.74
N ARG A 19 -40.51 -24.59 27.52
CA ARG A 19 -41.30 -24.79 26.31
C ARG A 19 -41.03 -26.18 25.76
N ARG A 20 -42.10 -26.97 25.77
CA ARG A 20 -42.20 -28.32 25.21
C ARG A 20 -41.90 -28.26 23.71
N LEU A 21 -41.12 -29.23 23.23
CA LEU A 21 -40.94 -29.53 21.82
C LEU A 21 -42.29 -30.00 21.25
N SER A 22 -42.84 -29.26 20.30
CA SER A 22 -43.97 -29.69 19.47
C SER A 22 -43.44 -29.93 18.06
N THR A 23 -43.08 -31.18 17.77
CA THR A 23 -42.75 -31.63 16.42
C THR A 23 -44.04 -31.80 15.62
N HIS A 24 -44.52 -30.73 14.98
CA HIS A 24 -45.40 -30.85 13.83
C HIS A 24 -44.54 -30.84 12.57
N ILE A 25 -44.26 -32.04 12.06
CA ILE A 25 -43.76 -32.25 10.71
C ILE A 25 -44.95 -32.01 9.78
N ALA A 26 -44.90 -30.92 9.01
CA ALA A 26 -45.75 -30.72 7.85
C ALA A 26 -44.81 -30.60 6.62
N PRO A 27 -44.93 -31.46 5.60
CA PRO A 27 -44.18 -31.30 4.38
C PRO A 27 -44.92 -30.30 3.50
N LEU A 28 -44.35 -29.12 3.29
CA LEU A 28 -44.76 -28.23 2.21
C LEU A 28 -43.50 -27.85 1.43
N PHE A 29 -43.06 -28.79 0.59
CA PHE A 29 -42.09 -28.53 -0.46
C PHE A 29 -42.82 -27.67 -1.52
N GLN A 30 -42.76 -26.35 -1.35
CA GLN A 30 -43.06 -25.42 -2.43
C GLN A 30 -41.77 -25.22 -3.21
N GLU A 31 -41.72 -25.80 -4.41
CA GLU A 31 -40.71 -25.47 -5.41
C GLU A 31 -40.94 -24.03 -5.86
N THR A 32 -40.10 -23.12 -5.40
CA THR A 32 -39.91 -21.81 -6.05
C THR A 32 -38.61 -21.87 -6.85
N THR A 33 -38.73 -22.12 -8.15
CA THR A 33 -37.74 -21.75 -9.17
C THR A 33 -37.70 -20.22 -9.34
N PRO A 34 -36.74 -19.64 -10.09
CA PRO A 34 -35.40 -19.26 -9.66
C PRO A 34 -35.18 -17.73 -9.72
N THR A 35 -34.02 -17.28 -9.23
CA THR A 35 -33.40 -16.00 -9.59
C THR A 35 -34.10 -14.74 -9.06
N GLN A 36 -34.09 -14.56 -7.74
CA GLN A 36 -33.96 -13.21 -7.21
C GLN A 36 -32.47 -12.85 -7.32
N GLN A 37 -32.12 -12.02 -8.31
CA GLN A 37 -30.83 -11.33 -8.30
C GLN A 37 -30.91 -10.32 -7.16
N GLU A 38 -30.59 -10.76 -5.95
CA GLU A 38 -30.35 -9.88 -4.83
C GLU A 38 -29.14 -9.02 -5.18
N THR A 39 -29.39 -7.77 -5.52
CA THR A 39 -28.35 -6.74 -5.56
C THR A 39 -27.93 -6.52 -4.11
N PHE A 40 -27.02 -7.35 -3.61
CA PHE A 40 -26.34 -7.10 -2.35
C PHE A 40 -25.76 -5.69 -2.44
N SER A 41 -26.04 -4.86 -1.45
CA SER A 41 -25.38 -3.55 -1.39
C SER A 41 -23.88 -3.79 -1.26
N GLU A 42 -23.03 -2.94 -1.86
CA GLU A 42 -21.55 -3.07 -1.82
C GLU A 42 -21.04 -3.32 -0.38
N ASN A 43 -21.72 -2.74 0.61
CA ASN A 43 -21.45 -2.91 2.02
C ASN A 43 -21.64 -4.35 2.54
N GLU A 44 -22.61 -5.10 2.03
CA GLU A 44 -22.88 -6.48 2.46
C GLU A 44 -21.86 -7.46 1.87
N GLU A 45 -21.43 -7.23 0.64
CA GLU A 45 -20.38 -8.02 0.00
C GLU A 45 -19.05 -7.86 0.75
N ASP A 46 -18.68 -6.62 1.10
CA ASP A 46 -17.50 -6.32 1.92
C ASP A 46 -17.54 -7.06 3.28
N ILE A 47 -18.70 -7.10 3.92
CA ILE A 47 -18.88 -7.80 5.20
C ILE A 47 -18.74 -9.31 5.02
N ILE A 48 -19.24 -9.88 3.93
CA ILE A 48 -19.11 -11.31 3.62
C ILE A 48 -17.64 -11.65 3.33
N GLU A 49 -16.92 -10.83 2.58
CA GLU A 49 -15.50 -11.02 2.29
C GLU A 49 -14.64 -10.95 3.56
N GLN A 50 -14.92 -9.99 4.45
CA GLN A 50 -14.26 -9.90 5.75
C GLN A 50 -14.48 -11.16 6.60
N LYS A 51 -15.69 -11.73 6.57
CA LYS A 51 -16.00 -13.00 7.27
C LYS A 51 -15.30 -14.21 6.64
N ARG A 52 -15.08 -14.20 5.31
CA ARG A 52 -14.31 -15.24 4.61
C ARG A 52 -12.81 -15.17 4.89
N ASN A 53 -12.29 -13.98 5.23
CA ASN A 53 -10.89 -13.79 5.54
C ASN A 53 -10.47 -14.50 6.84
N LYS A 54 -9.88 -15.69 6.71
CA LYS A 54 -9.36 -16.49 7.84
C LYS A 54 -8.24 -15.78 8.61
N SER A 55 -7.47 -14.93 7.94
CA SER A 55 -6.37 -14.17 8.57
C SER A 55 -6.85 -12.98 9.40
N ARG A 56 -8.14 -12.61 9.30
CA ARG A 56 -8.75 -11.43 9.93
C ARG A 56 -8.03 -10.11 9.65
N LEU A 57 -7.27 -10.09 8.57
CA LEU A 57 -6.44 -8.98 8.18
C LEU A 57 -7.29 -7.89 7.51
N LYS A 58 -6.98 -6.61 7.75
CA LYS A 58 -7.65 -5.51 7.04
C LYS A 58 -7.39 -5.65 5.53
N GLN A 59 -8.34 -5.24 4.71
CA GLN A 59 -8.26 -5.40 3.24
C GLN A 59 -6.95 -4.86 2.66
N TRP A 60 -6.52 -3.67 3.09
CA TRP A 60 -5.26 -3.07 2.63
C TRP A 60 -4.02 -3.91 2.99
N HIS A 61 -4.02 -4.53 4.16
CA HIS A 61 -2.92 -5.41 4.58
C HIS A 61 -2.97 -6.72 3.80
N PHE A 62 -4.16 -7.29 3.59
CA PHE A 62 -4.36 -8.51 2.80
C PHE A 62 -3.85 -8.32 1.37
N ALA A 63 -4.28 -7.26 0.70
CA ALA A 63 -3.83 -6.89 -0.63
C ALA A 63 -2.30 -6.79 -0.71
N LYS A 64 -1.68 -6.13 0.29
CA LYS A 64 -0.22 -6.03 0.40
C LYS A 64 0.48 -7.38 0.54
N TYR A 65 -0.04 -8.30 1.35
CA TYR A 65 0.55 -9.64 1.54
C TYR A 65 0.37 -10.55 0.32
N HIS A 66 -0.74 -10.40 -0.39
CA HIS A 66 -1.06 -11.19 -1.58
C HIS A 66 -0.62 -10.54 -2.89
N SER A 67 0.17 -9.46 -2.81
CA SER A 67 0.65 -8.69 -3.97
C SER A 67 -0.45 -8.24 -4.93
N GLN A 68 -1.68 -8.12 -4.42
CA GLN A 68 -2.80 -7.52 -5.14
C GLN A 68 -2.64 -6.02 -5.03
N ILE A 69 -2.36 -5.38 -6.15
CA ILE A 69 -2.13 -3.94 -6.22
C ILE A 69 -3.47 -3.27 -6.51
N GLN A 70 -3.74 -2.17 -5.83
CA GLN A 70 -4.75 -1.22 -6.26
C GLN A 70 -4.13 -0.41 -7.39
N GLU A 71 -4.67 -0.54 -8.60
CA GLU A 71 -4.35 0.35 -9.70
C GLU A 71 -4.59 1.79 -9.23
N LEU A 72 -3.65 2.69 -9.53
CA LEU A 72 -3.83 4.09 -9.18
C LEU A 72 -4.94 4.65 -10.03
N THR A 73 -5.85 5.37 -9.38
CA THR A 73 -6.77 6.23 -10.11
C THR A 73 -6.02 7.42 -10.73
N ASP A 74 -6.55 7.99 -11.81
CA ASP A 74 -5.92 9.12 -12.51
C ASP A 74 -5.65 10.31 -11.57
N ASP A 75 -6.56 10.56 -10.62
CA ASP A 75 -6.44 11.60 -9.61
C ASP A 75 -5.26 11.34 -8.65
N GLU A 76 -5.10 10.08 -8.22
CA GLU A 76 -3.98 9.67 -7.37
C GLU A 76 -2.65 9.79 -8.10
N GLU A 77 -2.60 9.45 -9.40
CA GLU A 77 -1.38 9.61 -10.19
C GLU A 77 -0.94 11.09 -10.24
N GLN A 78 -1.87 12.04 -10.39
CA GLN A 78 -1.54 13.47 -10.45
C GLN A 78 -1.08 14.05 -9.10
N VAL A 79 -1.64 13.58 -7.99
CA VAL A 79 -1.29 14.05 -6.65
C VAL A 79 0.02 13.45 -6.16
N LEU A 80 0.34 12.22 -6.57
CA LEU A 80 1.52 11.51 -6.11
C LEU A 80 2.81 12.01 -6.79
N SER A 81 3.86 12.18 -5.98
CA SER A 81 5.18 12.57 -6.50
C SER A 81 5.74 11.54 -7.50
N LEU A 82 6.49 12.01 -8.50
CA LEU A 82 7.21 11.15 -9.47
C LEU A 82 8.10 10.12 -8.79
N ARG A 83 8.75 10.49 -7.67
CA ARG A 83 9.56 9.56 -6.87
C ARG A 83 8.74 8.38 -6.35
N PHE A 84 7.52 8.63 -5.88
CA PHE A 84 6.63 7.59 -5.38
C PHE A 84 6.15 6.68 -6.53
N GLN A 85 5.76 7.27 -7.66
CA GLN A 85 5.38 6.51 -8.86
C GLN A 85 6.53 5.58 -9.31
N ARG A 86 7.75 6.09 -9.43
CA ARG A 86 8.94 5.29 -9.78
C ARG A 86 9.17 4.14 -8.79
N LYS A 87 8.98 4.38 -7.48
CA LYS A 87 9.08 3.34 -6.45
C LYS A 87 8.01 2.26 -6.59
N LEU A 88 6.78 2.67 -6.92
CA LEU A 88 5.66 1.76 -7.13
C LEU A 88 5.92 0.85 -8.34
N TYR A 89 6.35 1.43 -9.46
CA TYR A 89 6.77 0.67 -10.63
C TYR A 89 7.94 -0.26 -10.31
N GLY A 90 8.91 0.15 -9.50
CA GLY A 90 10.02 -0.73 -9.09
C GLY A 90 9.58 -1.93 -8.25
N SER A 91 8.50 -1.79 -7.48
CA SER A 91 8.00 -2.85 -6.59
C SER A 91 7.07 -3.82 -7.31
N TYR A 92 6.30 -3.32 -8.28
CA TYR A 92 5.18 -4.04 -8.87
C TYR A 92 5.25 -4.15 -10.41
N GLY A 93 6.23 -3.51 -11.03
CA GLY A 93 6.43 -3.51 -12.47
C GLY A 93 5.28 -2.85 -13.23
N ALA A 94 5.02 -3.38 -14.43
CA ALA A 94 3.99 -2.87 -15.33
C ALA A 94 2.55 -3.02 -14.80
N ILE A 95 2.32 -3.90 -13.82
CA ILE A 95 1.00 -4.11 -13.19
C ILE A 95 0.55 -2.83 -12.45
N SER A 96 1.49 -1.96 -12.07
CA SER A 96 1.17 -0.69 -11.39
C SER A 96 0.44 0.35 -12.27
N GLY A 97 0.26 0.10 -13.57
CA GLY A 97 -0.37 1.04 -14.50
C GLY A 97 0.52 2.24 -14.89
N ILE A 98 1.70 2.37 -14.31
CA ILE A 98 2.61 3.50 -14.56
C ILE A 98 3.35 3.29 -15.88
N SER A 99 3.31 4.31 -16.74
CA SER A 99 4.05 4.32 -18.00
C SER A 99 5.56 4.32 -17.77
N SER A 100 6.26 3.44 -18.47
CA SER A 100 7.73 3.32 -18.41
C SER A 100 8.46 4.58 -18.89
N ALA A 101 7.82 5.43 -19.68
CA ALA A 101 8.37 6.71 -20.12
C ALA A 101 8.64 7.68 -18.95
N LYS A 102 7.79 7.65 -17.90
CA LYS A 102 7.93 8.52 -16.71
C LYS A 102 9.14 8.14 -15.82
N LEU A 103 9.71 6.96 -16.06
CA LEU A 103 10.88 6.49 -15.31
C LEU A 103 12.17 7.19 -15.76
N TRP A 104 12.23 7.59 -17.01
CA TRP A 104 13.36 8.33 -17.56
C TRP A 104 13.28 9.80 -17.16
N PRO A 105 14.43 10.48 -17.01
CA PRO A 105 14.45 11.90 -16.71
C PRO A 105 13.87 12.70 -17.89
N SER A 106 13.26 13.84 -17.56
CA SER A 106 12.84 14.80 -18.59
C SER A 106 14.05 15.45 -19.26
N LYS A 107 13.84 16.12 -20.39
CA LYS A 107 14.93 16.85 -21.09
C LYS A 107 15.54 17.94 -20.20
N GLU A 108 14.73 18.58 -19.38
CA GLU A 108 15.15 19.65 -18.46
C GLU A 108 15.93 19.09 -17.27
N GLU A 109 15.45 17.97 -16.70
CA GLU A 109 16.17 17.24 -15.65
C GLU A 109 17.54 16.78 -16.15
N LEU A 110 17.60 16.23 -17.37
CA LEU A 110 18.83 15.75 -17.98
C LEU A 110 19.83 16.87 -18.26
N ALA A 111 19.38 18.05 -18.69
CA ALA A 111 20.25 19.21 -18.85
C ALA A 111 20.83 19.66 -17.50
N THR A 112 20.00 19.74 -16.47
CA THR A 112 20.41 20.10 -15.10
C THR A 112 21.41 19.11 -14.53
N GLU A 113 21.19 17.81 -14.73
CA GLU A 113 22.11 16.77 -14.27
C GLU A 113 23.46 16.83 -14.97
N LYS A 114 23.48 17.10 -16.28
CA LYS A 114 24.73 17.29 -17.05
C LYS A 114 25.52 18.50 -16.57
N GLU A 115 24.85 19.62 -16.33
CA GLU A 115 25.50 20.81 -15.77
C GLU A 115 26.10 20.50 -14.41
N ARG A 116 25.34 19.87 -13.52
CA ARG A 116 25.83 19.46 -12.19
C ARG A 116 27.04 18.53 -12.29
N GLU A 117 27.00 17.56 -13.20
CA GLU A 117 28.12 16.63 -13.44
C GLU A 117 29.37 17.39 -13.89
N SER A 118 29.23 18.33 -14.84
CA SER A 118 30.36 19.14 -15.32
C SER A 118 31.00 20.02 -14.24
N ILE A 119 30.21 20.52 -13.28
CA ILE A 119 30.69 21.35 -12.18
C ILE A 119 31.35 20.47 -11.10
N THR A 120 30.73 19.35 -10.76
CA THR A 120 31.17 18.49 -9.65
C THR A 120 32.37 17.63 -10.05
N TYR A 121 32.39 17.16 -11.30
CA TYR A 121 33.39 16.26 -11.86
C TYR A 121 33.95 16.86 -13.16
N PRO A 122 34.82 17.87 -13.06
CA PRO A 122 35.31 18.60 -14.22
C PRO A 122 36.27 17.78 -15.10
N HIS A 123 36.92 16.77 -14.53
CA HIS A 123 37.93 15.98 -15.22
C HIS A 123 37.38 14.66 -15.72
N THR A 124 37.74 14.32 -16.95
CA THR A 124 37.50 12.97 -17.47
C THR A 124 38.38 11.96 -16.74
N VAL A 125 37.98 10.68 -16.76
CA VAL A 125 38.75 9.58 -16.13
C VAL A 125 40.19 9.54 -16.68
N GLN A 126 40.38 9.83 -17.97
CA GLN A 126 41.69 9.86 -18.61
C GLN A 126 42.56 11.01 -18.09
N GLU A 127 41.99 12.20 -17.93
CA GLU A 127 42.68 13.35 -17.34
C GLU A 127 43.06 13.07 -15.88
N MET A 128 42.16 12.49 -15.09
CA MET A 128 42.44 12.12 -13.71
C MET A 128 43.65 11.16 -13.62
N ILE A 129 43.76 10.19 -14.53
CA ILE A 129 44.90 9.27 -14.58
C ILE A 129 46.20 10.03 -14.90
N ASN A 130 46.15 11.00 -15.81
CA ASN A 130 47.33 11.78 -16.17
C ASN A 130 47.77 12.68 -15.01
N ILE A 131 46.83 13.38 -14.37
CA ILE A 131 47.08 14.20 -13.17
C ILE A 131 47.72 13.33 -12.08
N ALA A 132 47.17 12.14 -11.81
CA ALA A 132 47.72 11.24 -10.80
C ALA A 132 49.14 10.74 -11.16
N LYS A 133 49.42 10.46 -12.44
CA LYS A 133 50.77 10.10 -12.89
C LYS A 133 51.76 11.25 -12.74
N GLU A 134 51.34 12.47 -13.04
CA GLU A 134 52.17 13.66 -12.89
C GLU A 134 52.47 13.97 -11.43
N GLN A 135 51.48 13.88 -10.55
CA GLN A 135 51.66 14.02 -9.10
C GLN A 135 52.68 13.01 -8.57
N LYS A 136 52.54 11.73 -8.91
CA LYS A 136 53.52 10.70 -8.52
C LYS A 136 54.93 11.01 -9.01
N LYS A 137 55.09 11.45 -10.26
CA LYS A 137 56.41 11.85 -10.80
C LYS A 137 57.00 13.05 -10.06
N GLN A 138 56.17 14.00 -9.62
CA GLN A 138 56.63 15.16 -8.86
C GLN A 138 57.07 14.75 -7.44
N GLU A 139 56.29 13.90 -6.77
CA GLU A 139 56.65 13.35 -5.46
C GLU A 139 57.98 12.58 -5.50
N GLU A 140 58.19 11.74 -6.52
CA GLU A 140 59.45 11.01 -6.72
C GLU A 140 60.65 11.95 -6.93
N LYS A 141 60.46 13.08 -7.62
CA LYS A 141 61.52 14.10 -7.80
C LYS A 141 61.85 14.77 -6.47
N LEU A 142 60.84 15.20 -5.72
CA LEU A 142 61.02 15.83 -4.40
C LEU A 142 61.72 14.91 -3.41
N LEU A 143 61.46 13.60 -3.46
CA LEU A 143 62.14 12.61 -2.62
C LEU A 143 63.61 12.41 -3.00
N LYS A 144 63.98 12.56 -4.28
CA LYS A 144 65.37 12.43 -4.74
C LYS A 144 66.21 13.68 -4.45
N GLU A 145 65.57 14.84 -4.32
CA GLU A 145 66.21 16.12 -4.02
C GLU A 145 66.41 16.35 -2.51
N ARG A 146 65.77 15.55 -1.65
CA ARG A 146 65.98 15.51 -0.19
C ARG A 146 67.14 14.59 0.19
#